data_AF-F3G444-F1
#
_entry.id   AF-F3G444-F1
#
_cell.length_a   1.000
_cell.length_b   1.000
_cell.length_c   1.000
_cell.angle_alpha   90.00
_cell.angle_beta   90.00
_cell.angle_gamma   90.00
#
_symmetry.space_group_name_H-M   'P 1'
#
loop_
_entity.id
_entity.type
_entity.pdbx_description
1 polymer ?
#
loop_
_entity_poly.entity_id
_entity_poly.type
_entity_poly.pdbx_seq_one_letter_code
_entity_poly.pdbx_strand_id
1 'polypeptide(L)'
;MKNNNSLMRHVPWLIVAIVGACALGVVALRRGEAINALWIVVAAVAIYLVAYRYYSLFIATHVMQIDPLRATPAVVNNDGLDYVPTNKHILFGHHFAAIAGAGPLVGPVLAAQMGYLPGTLWLIAGVVLAGAVQDFMILFLSTRRDGRSLGDMVREEMGRIPGTIALFGCFLIMIIILAVLALIVVKALAESPWGMFTVMATIPIAMFMGIYMRYIRPGRIGEISIVGVILLLGSIWVGGMVAADPTWGPMFTFTGVQITWMLVGYGFVAAMLPVWLLLAPRDYLSTFLKIGTILALAIGILILAPELKMPALTQFTNGTGPVWKGALFPFLFITIACGAVSGFHA
;
A
#
# COMPACT_ATOMS: atom_id res chain seq x y z
N MET A 1 -17.75 39.99 -5.54
CA MET A 1 -18.26 39.22 -6.68
C MET A 1 -18.15 37.73 -6.36
N LYS A 2 -19.25 37.09 -5.95
CA LYS A 2 -19.29 35.63 -5.71
C LYS A 2 -19.28 34.93 -7.07
N ASN A 3 -18.26 34.11 -7.31
CA ASN A 3 -17.97 33.52 -8.61
C ASN A 3 -19.04 32.47 -8.98
N ASN A 4 -19.85 32.74 -10.01
CA ASN A 4 -20.89 31.83 -10.53
C ASN A 4 -20.34 30.56 -11.21
N ASN A 5 -19.01 30.36 -11.22
CA ASN A 5 -18.32 29.20 -11.79
C ASN A 5 -18.26 27.97 -10.86
N SER A 6 -19.03 27.94 -9.77
CA SER A 6 -19.06 26.79 -8.85
C SER A 6 -19.51 25.50 -9.55
N LEU A 7 -20.64 25.55 -10.28
CA LEU A 7 -21.18 24.39 -11.00
C LEU A 7 -20.27 23.91 -12.14
N MET A 8 -19.66 24.84 -12.90
CA MET A 8 -18.75 24.48 -14.00
C MET A 8 -17.50 23.73 -13.52
N ARG A 9 -17.05 23.94 -12.27
CA ARG A 9 -15.93 23.18 -11.69
C ARG A 9 -16.28 21.72 -11.38
N HIS A 10 -17.56 21.38 -11.30
CA HIS A 10 -18.04 20.01 -11.04
C HIS A 10 -18.34 19.23 -12.33
N VAL A 11 -18.49 19.91 -13.47
CA VAL A 11 -18.79 19.28 -14.77
C VAL A 11 -17.77 18.20 -15.16
N PRO A 12 -16.43 18.42 -15.06
CA PRO A 12 -15.46 17.36 -15.36
C PRO A 12 -15.62 16.13 -14.48
N TRP A 13 -15.94 16.32 -13.20
CA TRP A 13 -16.15 15.23 -12.25
C TRP A 13 -17.45 14.46 -12.51
N LEU A 14 -18.49 15.15 -12.98
CA LEU A 14 -19.73 14.53 -13.42
C LEU A 14 -19.48 13.64 -14.64
N ILE A 15 -18.67 14.08 -15.60
CA ILE A 15 -18.26 13.26 -16.75
C ILE A 15 -17.51 12.02 -16.26
N VAL A 16 -16.52 12.17 -15.36
CA VAL A 16 -15.79 11.03 -14.80
C VAL A 16 -16.74 10.06 -14.07
N ALA A 17 -17.69 10.57 -13.29
CA ALA A 17 -18.67 9.74 -12.60
C ALA A 17 -19.57 8.97 -13.58
N ILE A 18 -20.03 9.62 -14.65
CA ILE A 18 -20.83 8.98 -15.70
C ILE A 18 -20.01 7.90 -16.41
N VAL A 19 -18.77 8.18 -16.78
CA VAL A 19 -17.87 7.19 -17.41
C VAL A 19 -17.66 5.99 -16.49
N GLY A 20 -17.42 6.21 -15.19
CA GLY A 20 -17.29 5.15 -14.20
C GLY A 20 -18.56 4.33 -14.02
N ALA A 21 -19.72 4.98 -13.96
CA ALA A 21 -21.02 4.33 -13.85
C ALA A 21 -21.36 3.51 -15.09
N CYS A 22 -21.06 4.03 -16.29
CA CYS A 22 -21.21 3.29 -17.55
C CYS A 22 -20.27 2.08 -17.57
N ALA A 23 -19.01 2.24 -17.17
CA ALA A 23 -18.04 1.15 -17.14
C ALA A 23 -18.46 0.03 -16.17
N LEU A 24 -18.89 0.39 -14.95
CA LEU A 24 -19.47 -0.57 -14.01
C LEU A 24 -20.75 -1.21 -14.55
N GLY A 25 -21.61 -0.43 -15.20
CA GLY A 25 -22.85 -0.91 -15.82
C GLY A 25 -22.55 -1.98 -16.88
N VAL A 26 -21.54 -1.76 -17.72
CA VAL A 26 -21.10 -2.77 -18.70
C VAL A 26 -20.58 -4.03 -18.01
N VAL A 27 -19.77 -3.90 -16.96
CA VAL A 27 -19.26 -5.05 -16.18
C VAL A 27 -20.40 -5.81 -15.49
N ALA A 28 -21.40 -5.11 -14.96
CA ALA A 28 -22.49 -5.73 -14.19
C ALA A 28 -23.60 -6.36 -15.06
N LEU A 29 -23.88 -5.76 -16.24
CA LEU A 29 -25.01 -6.14 -17.08
C LEU A 29 -24.64 -7.13 -18.19
N ARG A 30 -23.39 -7.14 -18.68
CA ARG A 30 -22.96 -8.14 -19.68
C ARG A 30 -22.70 -9.50 -19.04
N ARG A 31 -23.72 -10.36 -19.06
CA ARG A 31 -23.62 -11.78 -18.65
C ARG A 31 -23.50 -12.65 -19.91
N GLY A 32 -22.37 -13.32 -20.08
CA GLY A 32 -22.16 -14.32 -21.15
C GLY A 32 -21.20 -13.91 -22.28
N GLU A 33 -20.73 -12.66 -22.31
CA GLU A 33 -19.68 -12.20 -23.24
C GLU A 33 -18.40 -11.87 -22.48
N ALA A 34 -17.24 -12.01 -23.15
CA ALA A 34 -15.95 -11.69 -22.56
C ALA A 34 -15.86 -10.20 -22.25
N ILE A 35 -15.81 -9.85 -20.96
CA ILE A 35 -15.64 -8.47 -20.52
C ILE A 35 -14.15 -8.12 -20.60
N ASN A 36 -13.84 -6.96 -21.17
CA ASN A 36 -12.48 -6.46 -21.21
C ASN A 36 -12.00 -6.01 -19.83
N ALA A 37 -10.78 -6.37 -19.43
CA ALA A 37 -10.16 -5.88 -18.18
C ALA A 37 -10.11 -4.34 -18.10
N LEU A 38 -10.11 -3.66 -19.26
CA LEU A 38 -10.19 -2.21 -19.37
C LEU A 38 -11.38 -1.61 -18.61
N TRP A 39 -12.56 -2.25 -18.67
CA TRP A 39 -13.75 -1.72 -18.02
C TRP A 39 -13.62 -1.67 -16.51
N ILE A 40 -12.97 -2.66 -15.91
CA ILE A 40 -12.72 -2.70 -14.47
C ILE A 40 -11.75 -1.58 -14.07
N VAL A 41 -10.67 -1.39 -14.83
CA VAL A 41 -9.68 -0.35 -14.55
C VAL A 41 -10.31 1.04 -14.65
N VAL A 42 -11.08 1.30 -15.71
CA VAL A 42 -11.77 2.60 -15.91
C VAL A 42 -12.79 2.85 -14.80
N ALA A 43 -13.59 1.84 -14.45
CA ALA A 43 -14.56 1.93 -13.35
C ALA A 43 -13.88 2.26 -12.01
N ALA A 44 -12.82 1.54 -11.66
CA ALA A 44 -12.09 1.74 -10.40
C ALA A 44 -11.47 3.13 -10.34
N VAL A 45 -10.74 3.55 -11.39
CA VAL A 45 -10.11 4.88 -11.45
C VAL A 45 -11.16 5.99 -11.34
N ALA A 46 -12.26 5.89 -12.08
CA ALA A 46 -13.33 6.87 -12.02
C ALA A 46 -13.94 7.00 -10.62
N ILE A 47 -14.22 5.87 -9.96
CA ILE A 47 -14.78 5.86 -8.60
C ILE A 47 -13.79 6.45 -7.60
N TYR A 48 -12.52 6.03 -7.66
CA TYR A 48 -11.51 6.55 -6.73
C TYR A 48 -11.26 8.04 -6.91
N LEU A 49 -11.28 8.55 -8.14
CA LEU A 49 -11.17 9.99 -8.42
C LEU A 49 -12.35 10.78 -7.84
N VAL A 50 -13.58 10.31 -8.05
CA VAL A 50 -14.79 10.95 -7.52
C VAL A 50 -14.82 10.88 -5.99
N ALA A 51 -14.53 9.71 -5.41
CA ALA A 51 -14.45 9.51 -3.97
C ALA A 51 -13.37 10.39 -3.32
N TYR A 52 -12.18 10.44 -3.92
CA TYR A 52 -11.11 11.32 -3.46
C TYR A 52 -11.54 12.79 -3.52
N ARG A 53 -12.23 13.23 -4.57
CA ARG A 53 -12.62 14.64 -4.69
C ARG A 53 -13.68 15.07 -3.68
N TYR A 54 -14.71 14.24 -3.49
CA TYR A 54 -15.91 14.61 -2.72
C TYR A 54 -15.92 13.99 -1.32
N TYR A 55 -15.74 12.67 -1.24
CA TYR A 55 -15.86 11.95 0.02
C TYR A 55 -14.67 12.21 0.95
N SER A 56 -13.44 12.18 0.42
CA SER A 56 -12.26 12.52 1.23
C SER A 56 -12.30 13.98 1.72
N LEU A 57 -12.80 14.90 0.89
CA LEU A 57 -12.96 16.30 1.28
C LEU A 57 -14.02 16.47 2.36
N PHE A 58 -15.15 15.75 2.25
CA PHE A 58 -16.18 15.72 3.28
C PHE A 58 -15.60 15.24 4.62
N ILE A 59 -14.86 14.11 4.62
CA ILE A 59 -14.22 13.59 5.83
C ILE A 59 -13.22 14.61 6.39
N ALA A 60 -12.35 15.16 5.55
CA ALA A 60 -11.33 16.12 5.96
C ALA A 60 -11.92 17.41 6.56
N THR A 61 -12.99 17.94 5.98
CA THR A 61 -13.52 19.27 6.34
C THR A 61 -14.65 19.22 7.35
N HIS A 62 -15.57 18.27 7.22
CA HIS A 62 -16.78 18.20 8.06
C HIS A 62 -16.61 17.25 9.24
N VAL A 63 -15.92 16.12 9.05
CA VAL A 63 -15.74 15.12 10.11
C VAL A 63 -14.51 15.44 10.97
N MET A 64 -13.33 15.53 10.34
CA MET A 64 -12.06 15.70 11.05
C MET A 64 -11.66 17.17 11.25
N GLN A 65 -12.29 18.11 10.53
CA GLN A 65 -12.06 19.56 10.63
C GLN A 65 -10.56 19.92 10.63
N ILE A 66 -9.84 19.52 9.58
CA ILE A 66 -8.40 19.79 9.47
C ILE A 66 -8.15 21.31 9.46
N ASP A 67 -7.31 21.77 10.39
CA ASP A 67 -6.80 23.13 10.44
C ASP A 67 -5.38 23.20 9.84
N PRO A 68 -5.17 23.90 8.71
CA PRO A 68 -3.85 24.05 8.10
C PRO A 68 -2.89 24.96 8.89
N LEU A 69 -3.39 25.77 9.84
CA LEU A 69 -2.57 26.65 10.67
C LEU A 69 -1.95 25.95 11.87
N ARG A 70 -2.41 24.73 12.19
CA ARG A 70 -1.95 23.99 13.35
C ARG A 70 -0.73 23.13 13.00
N ALA A 71 0.41 23.44 13.62
CA ALA A 71 1.64 22.67 13.47
C ALA A 71 1.47 21.22 13.95
N THR A 72 2.15 20.29 13.26
CA THR A 72 2.17 18.86 13.63
C THR A 72 3.22 18.61 14.73
N PRO A 73 3.11 17.48 15.48
CA PRO A 73 4.11 17.11 16.50
C PRO A 73 5.53 17.04 15.95
N ALA A 74 5.69 16.63 14.69
CA ALA A 74 6.99 16.61 14.01
C ALA A 74 7.69 17.98 13.98
N VAL A 75 6.93 19.09 13.95
CA VAL A 75 7.46 20.46 13.95
C VAL A 75 7.62 20.98 15.38
N VAL A 76 6.67 20.68 16.27
CA VAL A 76 6.65 21.19 17.66
C VAL A 76 7.70 20.50 18.52
N ASN A 77 7.82 19.17 18.41
CA ASN A 77 8.68 18.33 19.25
C ASN A 77 9.95 17.86 18.52
N ASN A 78 10.41 18.60 17.50
CA ASN A 78 11.50 18.18 16.60
C ASN A 78 12.80 17.83 17.35
N ASP A 79 13.02 16.53 17.58
CA ASP A 79 14.15 15.98 18.33
C ASP A 79 15.23 15.35 17.42
N GLY A 80 14.95 15.23 16.12
CA GLY A 80 15.87 14.59 15.17
C GLY A 80 15.88 13.06 15.22
N LEU A 81 15.05 12.45 16.08
CA LEU A 81 14.94 11.01 16.30
C LEU A 81 13.50 10.54 16.01
N ASP A 82 12.56 10.79 16.93
CA ASP A 82 11.16 10.36 16.83
C ASP A 82 10.31 11.39 16.09
N TYR A 83 10.63 12.67 16.23
CA TYR A 83 9.94 13.79 15.59
C TYR A 83 10.88 14.49 14.62
N VAL A 84 10.66 14.27 13.33
CA VAL A 84 11.45 14.90 12.27
C VAL A 84 10.55 15.48 11.18
N PRO A 85 10.60 16.80 10.93
CA PRO A 85 9.92 17.41 9.79
C PRO A 85 10.41 16.76 8.49
N THR A 86 9.51 16.07 7.81
CA THR A 86 9.80 15.35 6.57
C THR A 86 9.02 15.97 5.42
N ASN A 87 9.63 16.03 4.24
CA ASN A 87 8.94 16.57 3.08
C ASN A 87 7.74 15.69 2.68
N LYS A 88 6.63 16.34 2.32
CA LYS A 88 5.37 15.68 1.93
C LYS A 88 5.51 14.59 0.86
N HIS A 89 6.45 14.72 -0.09
CA HIS A 89 6.62 13.74 -1.16
C HIS A 89 7.29 12.45 -0.66
N ILE A 90 8.25 12.58 0.27
CA ILE A 90 8.90 11.45 0.91
C ILE A 90 7.91 10.77 1.85
N LEU A 91 7.20 11.57 2.65
CA LEU A 91 6.18 11.09 3.57
C LEU A 91 5.05 10.36 2.81
N PHE A 92 4.61 10.91 1.67
CA PHE A 92 3.67 10.23 0.78
C PHE A 92 4.21 8.88 0.30
N GLY A 93 5.46 8.82 -0.17
CA GLY A 93 6.07 7.56 -0.59
C GLY A 93 6.21 6.56 0.56
N HIS A 94 6.56 7.01 1.76
CA HIS A 94 6.64 6.17 2.94
C HIS A 94 5.28 5.53 3.27
N HIS A 95 4.21 6.33 3.40
CA HIS A 95 2.87 5.79 3.66
C HIS A 95 2.34 4.96 2.49
N PHE A 96 2.58 5.39 1.24
CA PHE A 96 2.17 4.61 0.06
C PHE A 96 2.82 3.24 0.06
N ALA A 97 4.13 3.16 0.33
CA ALA A 97 4.83 1.88 0.37
C ALA A 97 4.42 1.02 1.56
N ALA A 98 4.06 1.61 2.70
CA ALA A 98 3.53 0.90 3.86
C ALA A 98 2.17 0.23 3.54
N ILE A 99 1.28 0.92 2.83
CA ILE A 99 -0.03 0.38 2.41
C ILE A 99 0.11 -0.61 1.25
N ALA A 100 0.93 -0.27 0.24
CA ALA A 100 1.15 -1.07 -0.96
C ALA A 100 2.11 -2.25 -0.66
N GLY A 101 1.64 -3.18 0.17
CA GLY A 101 2.36 -4.40 0.55
C GLY A 101 1.98 -5.63 -0.28
N ALA A 102 2.47 -6.79 0.15
CA ALA A 102 2.10 -8.07 -0.45
C ALA A 102 0.64 -8.48 -0.14
N GLY A 103 0.10 -8.04 0.99
CA GLY A 103 -1.28 -8.35 1.41
C GLY A 103 -2.34 -7.97 0.37
N PRO A 104 -2.37 -6.71 -0.11
CA PRO A 104 -3.27 -6.27 -1.18
C PRO A 104 -3.14 -7.03 -2.51
N LEU A 105 -2.02 -7.73 -2.76
CA LEU A 105 -1.84 -8.57 -3.95
C LEU A 105 -2.31 -9.99 -3.72
N VAL A 106 -1.95 -10.58 -2.58
CA VAL A 106 -2.26 -11.99 -2.28
C VAL A 106 -3.75 -12.18 -2.00
N GLY A 107 -4.39 -11.27 -1.26
CA GLY A 107 -5.81 -11.37 -0.91
C GLY A 107 -6.72 -11.54 -2.15
N PRO A 108 -6.67 -10.63 -3.15
CA PRO A 108 -7.45 -10.76 -4.37
C PRO A 108 -7.15 -12.03 -5.17
N VAL A 109 -5.89 -12.49 -5.21
CA VAL A 109 -5.51 -13.74 -5.89
C VAL A 109 -6.15 -14.94 -5.20
N LEU A 110 -6.13 -15.00 -3.86
CA LEU A 110 -6.78 -16.08 -3.11
C LEU A 110 -8.32 -16.00 -3.23
N ALA A 111 -8.88 -14.80 -3.26
CA ALA A 111 -10.31 -14.56 -3.42
C ALA A 111 -10.82 -14.83 -4.84
N ALA A 112 -9.94 -14.78 -5.85
CA ALA A 112 -10.30 -15.05 -7.24
C ALA A 112 -10.93 -16.42 -7.42
N GLN A 113 -10.69 -17.38 -6.50
CA GLN A 113 -11.39 -18.66 -6.50
C GLN A 113 -12.92 -18.54 -6.56
N MET A 114 -13.51 -17.41 -6.14
CA MET A 114 -14.96 -17.15 -6.17
C MET A 114 -15.44 -16.44 -7.45
N GLY A 115 -14.55 -16.17 -8.40
CA GLY A 115 -14.77 -15.32 -9.57
C GLY A 115 -14.23 -13.90 -9.37
N TYR A 116 -14.16 -13.13 -10.45
CA TYR A 116 -13.58 -11.78 -10.38
C TYR A 116 -14.53 -10.74 -9.76
N LEU A 117 -15.84 -10.92 -9.89
CA LEU A 117 -16.82 -9.87 -9.59
C LEU A 117 -16.92 -9.54 -8.09
N PRO A 118 -17.09 -10.50 -7.16
CA PRO A 118 -17.24 -10.18 -5.75
C PRO A 118 -16.01 -9.47 -5.16
N GLY A 119 -14.82 -9.96 -5.50
CA GLY A 119 -13.56 -9.38 -5.03
C GLY A 119 -13.35 -7.97 -5.58
N THR A 120 -13.66 -7.74 -6.87
CA THR A 120 -13.57 -6.42 -7.50
C THR A 120 -14.51 -5.40 -6.84
N LEU A 121 -15.77 -5.78 -6.61
CA LEU A 121 -16.75 -4.91 -5.95
C LEU A 121 -16.31 -4.57 -4.53
N TRP A 122 -15.83 -5.55 -3.78
CA TRP A 122 -15.37 -5.33 -2.41
C TRP A 122 -14.10 -4.47 -2.35
N LEU A 123 -13.16 -4.64 -3.26
CA LEU A 123 -11.99 -3.76 -3.36
C LEU A 123 -12.39 -2.31 -3.62
N ILE A 124 -13.23 -2.08 -4.63
CA ILE A 124 -13.62 -0.71 -5.02
C ILE A 124 -14.46 -0.04 -3.92
N ALA A 125 -15.47 -0.74 -3.39
CA ALA A 125 -16.35 -0.17 -2.37
C ALA A 125 -15.67 -0.09 -0.99
N GLY A 126 -14.96 -1.14 -0.60
CA GLY A 126 -14.31 -1.25 0.70
C GLY A 126 -13.22 -0.19 0.88
N VAL A 127 -12.33 -0.02 -0.11
CA VAL A 127 -11.28 1.02 -0.05
C VAL A 127 -11.88 2.41 0.18
N VAL A 128 -12.95 2.73 -0.56
CA VAL A 128 -13.58 4.05 -0.50
C VAL A 128 -14.28 4.28 0.83
N LEU A 129 -15.07 3.31 1.30
CA LEU A 129 -15.96 3.50 2.45
C LEU A 129 -15.31 3.15 3.79
N ALA A 130 -14.31 2.27 3.80
CA ALA A 130 -13.71 1.76 5.03
C ALA A 130 -12.19 2.00 5.06
N GLY A 131 -11.41 1.35 4.18
CA GLY A 131 -9.94 1.35 4.29
C GLY A 131 -9.31 2.74 4.33
N ALA A 132 -9.54 3.55 3.29
CA ALA A 132 -8.95 4.89 3.20
C ALA A 132 -9.47 5.84 4.30
N VAL A 133 -10.73 5.66 4.72
CA VAL A 133 -11.33 6.44 5.81
C VAL A 133 -10.67 6.10 7.14
N GLN A 134 -10.51 4.80 7.42
CA GLN A 134 -9.93 4.30 8.66
C GLN A 134 -8.46 4.71 8.79
N ASP A 135 -7.63 4.49 7.76
CA ASP A 135 -6.22 4.93 7.76
C ASP A 135 -6.12 6.45 7.99
N PHE A 136 -6.92 7.25 7.27
CA PHE A 136 -6.90 8.71 7.41
C PHE A 136 -7.32 9.16 8.81
N MET A 137 -8.37 8.57 9.38
CA MET A 137 -8.87 8.92 10.71
C MET A 137 -7.88 8.52 11.81
N ILE A 138 -7.31 7.32 11.75
CA ILE A 138 -6.34 6.84 12.76
C ILE A 138 -5.07 7.70 12.71
N LEU A 139 -4.55 8.01 11.52
CA LEU A 139 -3.38 8.88 11.35
C LEU A 139 -3.65 10.28 11.91
N PHE A 140 -4.82 10.85 11.62
CA PHE A 140 -5.18 12.16 12.16
C PHE A 140 -5.30 12.09 13.70
N LEU A 141 -5.96 11.10 14.26
CA LEU A 141 -6.11 10.98 15.72
C LEU A 141 -4.76 10.79 16.42
N SER A 142 -3.89 9.94 15.87
CA SER A 142 -2.52 9.72 16.39
C SER A 142 -1.69 11.01 16.32
N THR A 143 -1.68 11.71 15.19
CA THR A 143 -0.97 13.00 15.06
C THR A 143 -1.53 14.10 15.95
N ARG A 144 -2.79 14.03 16.37
CA ARG A 144 -3.36 14.96 17.37
C ARG A 144 -2.97 14.62 18.81
N ARG A 145 -2.44 13.43 19.06
CA ARG A 145 -1.95 12.96 20.36
C ARG A 145 -0.45 12.64 20.32
N ASP A 146 0.33 13.49 19.67
CA ASP A 146 1.79 13.37 19.61
C ASP A 146 2.27 12.01 19.06
N GLY A 147 1.58 11.45 18.05
CA GLY A 147 2.01 10.20 17.41
C GLY A 147 1.82 8.95 18.27
N ARG A 148 0.95 8.98 19.27
CA ARG A 148 0.68 7.83 20.15
C ARG A 148 0.09 6.64 19.39
N SER A 149 0.39 5.44 19.90
CA SER A 149 -0.16 4.18 19.39
C SER A 149 -1.66 4.05 19.69
N LEU A 150 -2.38 3.25 18.90
CA LEU A 150 -3.80 2.97 19.15
C LEU A 150 -4.07 2.43 20.56
N GLY A 151 -3.21 1.55 21.06
CA GLY A 151 -3.32 0.98 22.41
C GLY A 151 -3.18 2.03 23.50
N ASP A 152 -2.25 2.97 23.33
CA ASP A 152 -2.06 4.09 24.27
C ASP A 152 -3.24 5.06 24.23
N MET A 153 -3.78 5.33 23.04
CA MET A 153 -4.98 6.17 22.89
C MET A 153 -6.21 5.55 23.58
N VAL A 154 -6.40 4.23 23.47
CA VAL A 154 -7.48 3.50 24.18
C VAL A 154 -7.27 3.57 25.69
N ARG A 155 -6.02 3.46 26.15
CA ARG A 155 -5.68 3.53 27.57
C ARG A 155 -6.01 4.90 28.18
N GLU A 156 -5.80 5.98 27.43
CA GLU A 156 -6.14 7.34 27.88
C GLU A 156 -7.65 7.54 28.01
N GLU A 157 -8.43 7.01 27.07
CA GLU A 157 -9.88 7.25 27.02
C GLU A 157 -10.68 6.30 27.91
N MET A 158 -10.29 5.03 27.99
CA MET A 158 -11.06 3.97 28.67
C MET A 158 -10.39 3.48 29.96
N GLY A 159 -9.21 3.99 30.29
CA GLY A 159 -8.44 3.62 31.47
C GLY A 159 -7.52 2.41 31.27
N ARG A 160 -6.86 2.01 32.37
CA ARG A 160 -5.74 1.06 32.34
C ARG A 160 -6.11 -0.34 31.88
N ILE A 161 -7.25 -0.87 32.32
CA ILE A 161 -7.65 -2.26 32.01
C ILE A 161 -7.97 -2.41 30.52
N PRO A 162 -8.90 -1.63 29.91
CA PRO A 162 -9.19 -1.74 28.48
C PRO A 162 -7.97 -1.39 27.62
N GLY A 163 -7.17 -0.40 28.02
CA GLY A 163 -5.95 -0.03 27.32
C GLY A 163 -4.91 -1.15 27.27
N THR A 164 -4.67 -1.85 28.38
CA THR A 164 -3.72 -2.97 28.42
C THR A 164 -4.18 -4.13 27.54
N ILE A 165 -5.48 -4.44 27.54
CA ILE A 165 -6.07 -5.47 26.68
C ILE A 165 -5.90 -5.07 25.21
N ALA A 166 -6.20 -3.82 24.86
CA ALA A 166 -6.06 -3.32 23.49
C ALA A 166 -4.60 -3.37 23.02
N LEU A 167 -3.65 -2.97 23.86
CA LEU A 167 -2.23 -2.96 23.53
C LEU A 167 -1.69 -4.39 23.33
N PHE A 168 -2.07 -5.33 24.21
CA PHE A 168 -1.73 -6.75 24.03
C PHE A 168 -2.38 -7.36 22.79
N GLY A 169 -3.64 -7.03 22.51
CA GLY A 169 -4.35 -7.45 21.31
C GLY A 169 -3.68 -6.93 20.04
N CYS A 170 -3.34 -5.64 20.00
CA CYS A 170 -2.61 -5.03 18.89
C CYS A 170 -1.25 -5.71 18.69
N PHE A 171 -0.51 -5.98 19.76
CA PHE A 171 0.76 -6.69 19.70
C PHE A 171 0.63 -8.09 19.08
N LEU A 172 -0.35 -8.90 19.52
CA LEU A 172 -0.60 -10.22 18.94
C LEU A 172 -0.97 -10.15 17.45
N ILE A 173 -1.83 -9.19 17.07
CA ILE A 173 -2.22 -8.98 15.67
C ILE A 173 -0.99 -8.60 14.83
N MET A 174 -0.13 -7.72 15.34
CA MET A 174 1.11 -7.32 14.65
C MET A 174 2.04 -8.52 14.41
N ILE A 175 2.18 -9.42 15.39
CA ILE A 175 2.96 -10.66 15.21
C ILE A 175 2.39 -11.51 14.08
N ILE A 176 1.08 -11.71 14.05
CA ILE A 176 0.41 -12.53 13.02
C ILE A 176 0.60 -11.91 11.64
N ILE A 177 0.39 -10.60 11.51
CA ILE A 177 0.56 -9.88 10.24
C ILE A 177 2.01 -9.98 9.77
N LEU A 178 2.98 -9.73 10.64
CA LEU A 178 4.41 -9.86 10.32
C LEU A 178 4.77 -11.28 9.87
N ALA A 179 4.26 -12.30 10.56
CA ALA A 179 4.51 -13.70 10.19
C ALA A 179 3.97 -14.04 8.79
N VAL A 180 2.75 -13.61 8.47
CA VAL A 180 2.13 -13.84 7.15
C VAL A 180 2.87 -13.08 6.04
N LEU A 181 3.24 -11.82 6.29
CA LEU A 181 4.00 -11.03 5.32
C LEU A 181 5.41 -11.60 5.11
N ALA A 182 6.08 -12.01 6.18
CA ALA A 182 7.39 -12.67 6.11
C ALA A 182 7.33 -13.96 5.28
N LEU A 183 6.28 -14.78 5.46
CA LEU A 183 6.08 -15.99 4.65
C LEU A 183 6.00 -15.68 3.15
N ILE A 184 5.32 -14.60 2.76
CA ILE A 184 5.23 -14.22 1.34
C ILE A 184 6.60 -13.78 0.80
N VAL A 185 7.35 -12.98 1.56
CA VAL A 185 8.69 -12.54 1.17
C VAL A 185 9.65 -13.72 1.06
N VAL A 186 9.66 -14.63 2.03
CA VAL A 186 10.51 -15.83 2.03
C VAL A 186 10.21 -16.69 0.81
N LYS A 187 8.93 -16.95 0.52
CA LYS A 187 8.54 -17.76 -0.65
C LYS A 187 8.87 -17.08 -1.98
N ALA A 188 8.80 -15.75 -2.05
CA ALA A 188 9.11 -15.00 -3.26
C ALA A 188 10.62 -14.89 -3.54
N LEU A 189 11.46 -14.92 -2.49
CA LEU A 189 12.91 -14.77 -2.61
C LEU A 189 13.70 -16.07 -2.50
N ALA A 190 13.11 -17.13 -1.94
CA ALA A 190 13.75 -18.44 -1.88
C ALA A 190 14.12 -18.91 -3.28
N GLU A 191 15.36 -19.40 -3.42
CA GLU A 191 15.91 -19.85 -4.69
C GLU A 191 15.96 -18.79 -5.82
N SER A 192 15.83 -17.50 -5.48
CA SER A 192 15.83 -16.38 -6.44
C SER A 192 17.02 -15.44 -6.21
N PRO A 193 18.20 -15.71 -6.82
CA PRO A 193 19.38 -14.87 -6.65
C PRO A 193 19.17 -13.46 -7.21
N TRP A 194 18.39 -13.32 -8.28
CA TRP A 194 18.03 -12.02 -8.85
C TRP A 194 17.26 -11.16 -7.84
N GLY A 195 16.22 -11.74 -7.23
CA GLY A 195 15.40 -11.05 -6.23
C GLY A 195 16.22 -10.70 -4.98
N MET A 196 17.02 -11.64 -4.49
CA MET A 196 17.80 -11.44 -3.28
C MET A 196 18.84 -10.33 -3.44
N PHE A 197 19.63 -10.35 -4.52
CA PHE A 197 20.61 -9.32 -4.80
C PHE A 197 19.95 -7.94 -4.89
N THR A 198 18.85 -7.84 -5.64
CA THR A 198 18.12 -6.57 -5.81
C THR A 198 17.65 -6.03 -4.46
N VAL A 199 17.04 -6.86 -3.62
CA VAL A 199 16.56 -6.45 -2.29
C VAL A 199 17.72 -6.03 -1.38
N MET A 200 18.82 -6.79 -1.35
CA MET A 200 20.01 -6.44 -0.57
C MET A 200 20.61 -5.11 -1.03
N ALA A 201 20.69 -4.87 -2.35
CA ALA A 201 21.21 -3.62 -2.92
C ALA A 201 20.36 -2.40 -2.55
N THR A 202 19.06 -2.56 -2.28
CA THR A 202 18.22 -1.44 -1.84
C THR A 202 18.62 -0.85 -0.48
N ILE A 203 19.26 -1.65 0.39
CA ILE A 203 19.66 -1.20 1.74
C ILE A 203 20.74 -0.10 1.67
N PRO A 204 21.91 -0.32 1.03
CA PRO A 204 22.92 0.73 0.89
C PRO A 204 22.42 1.91 0.05
N ILE A 205 21.59 1.68 -0.97
CA ILE A 205 20.99 2.78 -1.75
C ILE A 205 20.11 3.64 -0.85
N ALA A 206 19.25 3.04 -0.03
CA ALA A 206 18.40 3.76 0.90
C ALA A 206 19.20 4.54 1.96
N MET A 207 20.24 3.93 2.54
CA MET A 207 21.12 4.61 3.49
C MET A 207 21.83 5.80 2.84
N PHE A 208 22.32 5.64 1.61
CA PHE A 208 22.91 6.73 0.83
C PHE A 208 21.90 7.86 0.60
N MET A 209 20.66 7.52 0.21
CA MET A 209 19.59 8.50 0.03
C MET A 209 19.26 9.24 1.33
N GLY A 210 19.15 8.53 2.46
CA GLY A 210 18.91 9.13 3.77
C GLY A 210 20.00 10.13 4.18
N ILE A 211 21.27 9.73 4.04
CA ILE A 211 22.44 10.59 4.35
C ILE A 211 22.49 11.79 3.39
N TYR A 212 22.25 11.58 2.10
CA TYR A 212 22.27 12.64 1.10
C TYR A 212 21.23 13.72 1.40
N MET A 213 20.02 13.30 1.76
CA MET A 213 18.90 14.20 2.07
C MET A 213 19.09 14.94 3.38
N ARG A 214 19.80 14.34 4.35
CA ARG A 214 20.02 14.94 5.67
C ARG A 214 21.23 15.89 5.70
N TYR A 215 22.35 15.50 5.10
CA TYR A 215 23.65 16.20 5.28
C TYR A 215 24.22 16.81 4.01
N ILE A 216 24.07 16.16 2.85
CA ILE A 216 24.78 16.59 1.63
C ILE A 216 24.03 17.73 0.92
N ARG A 217 22.75 17.53 0.60
CA ARG A 217 21.90 18.56 -0.04
C ARG A 217 20.47 18.53 0.49
N PRO A 218 20.23 19.11 1.69
CA PRO A 218 18.90 19.25 2.25
C PRO A 218 17.94 19.95 1.27
N GLY A 219 16.75 19.39 1.09
CA GLY A 219 15.69 19.96 0.26
C GLY A 219 15.73 19.64 -1.24
N ARG A 220 16.82 19.05 -1.77
CA ARG A 220 16.92 18.67 -3.20
C ARG A 220 16.44 17.26 -3.49
N ILE A 221 15.14 17.04 -3.28
CA ILE A 221 14.52 15.71 -3.38
C ILE A 221 14.54 15.17 -4.82
N GLY A 222 14.42 16.05 -5.82
CA GLY A 222 14.44 15.63 -7.23
C GLY A 222 15.76 14.96 -7.63
N GLU A 223 16.91 15.52 -7.24
CA GLU A 223 18.24 14.99 -7.56
C GLU A 223 18.39 13.56 -7.02
N ILE A 224 18.09 13.36 -5.73
CA ILE A 224 18.23 12.05 -5.09
C ILE A 224 17.18 11.04 -5.55
N SER A 225 16.00 11.50 -5.98
CA SER A 225 14.98 10.63 -6.57
C SER A 225 15.47 10.03 -7.89
N ILE A 226 16.05 10.86 -8.76
CA ILE A 226 16.61 10.42 -10.04
C ILE A 226 17.77 9.45 -9.80
N VAL A 227 18.70 9.81 -8.91
CA VAL A 227 19.84 8.95 -8.56
C VAL A 227 19.35 7.62 -7.97
N GLY A 228 18.39 7.67 -7.04
CA GLY A 228 17.80 6.47 -6.43
C GLY A 228 17.16 5.56 -7.47
N VAL A 229 16.34 6.10 -8.39
CA VAL A 229 15.72 5.31 -9.47
C VAL A 229 16.77 4.70 -10.40
N ILE A 230 17.80 5.45 -10.79
CA ILE A 230 18.89 4.94 -11.63
C ILE A 230 19.62 3.80 -10.92
N LEU A 231 19.97 3.97 -9.63
CA LEU A 231 20.63 2.95 -8.85
C LEU A 231 19.74 1.71 -8.65
N LEU A 232 18.44 1.90 -8.47
CA LEU A 232 17.50 0.79 -8.34
C LEU A 232 17.36 0.01 -9.65
N LEU A 233 17.17 0.70 -10.78
CA LEU A 233 17.11 0.04 -12.09
C LEU A 233 18.45 -0.63 -12.44
N GLY A 234 19.56 0.01 -12.10
CA GLY A 234 20.90 -0.58 -12.19
C GLY A 234 21.03 -1.83 -11.34
N SER A 235 20.52 -1.83 -10.10
CA SER A 235 20.55 -3.00 -9.22
C SER A 235 19.71 -4.17 -9.75
N ILE A 236 18.56 -3.89 -10.37
CA ILE A 236 17.74 -4.91 -11.03
C ILE A 236 18.49 -5.51 -12.23
N TRP A 237 19.12 -4.67 -13.04
CA TRP A 237 19.88 -5.12 -14.21
C TRP A 237 21.11 -5.94 -13.82
N VAL A 238 21.93 -5.45 -12.87
CA VAL A 238 23.07 -6.19 -12.32
C VAL A 238 22.61 -7.47 -11.63
N GLY A 239 21.46 -7.45 -10.94
CA GLY A 239 20.88 -8.64 -10.33
C GLY A 239 20.57 -9.75 -11.33
N GLY A 240 20.16 -9.39 -12.56
CA GLY A 240 19.98 -10.35 -13.64
C GLY A 240 21.30 -10.98 -14.10
N MET A 241 22.38 -10.19 -14.13
CA MET A 241 23.73 -10.68 -14.44
C MET A 241 24.28 -11.59 -13.34
N VAL A 242 24.10 -11.19 -12.08
CA VAL A 242 24.49 -11.97 -10.90
C VAL A 242 23.76 -13.32 -10.88
N ALA A 243 22.48 -13.33 -11.22
CA ALA A 243 21.70 -14.57 -11.30
C ALA A 243 22.16 -15.50 -12.43
N ALA A 244 22.69 -14.97 -13.52
CA ALA A 244 23.21 -15.74 -14.65
C ALA A 244 24.65 -16.23 -14.45
N ASP A 245 25.39 -15.62 -13.52
CA ASP A 245 26.80 -15.95 -13.26
C ASP A 245 26.92 -17.27 -12.47
N PRO A 246 27.76 -18.24 -12.90
CA PRO A 246 27.93 -19.53 -12.22
C PRO A 246 28.49 -19.44 -10.80
N THR A 247 29.18 -18.36 -10.45
CA THR A 247 29.83 -18.17 -9.14
C THR A 247 28.99 -17.30 -8.22
N TRP A 248 28.45 -16.19 -8.75
CA TRP A 248 27.66 -15.24 -7.95
C TRP A 248 26.21 -15.67 -7.80
N GLY A 249 25.65 -16.41 -8.75
CA GLY A 249 24.29 -16.94 -8.67
C GLY A 249 24.09 -17.77 -7.40
N PRO A 250 24.86 -18.87 -7.19
CA PRO A 250 24.74 -19.69 -5.98
C PRO A 250 25.01 -18.94 -4.68
N MET A 251 25.84 -17.89 -4.70
CA MET A 251 26.12 -17.07 -3.51
C MET A 251 24.90 -16.27 -3.04
N PHE A 252 24.03 -15.84 -3.96
CA PHE A 252 22.79 -15.12 -3.65
C PHE A 252 21.55 -16.01 -3.60
N THR A 253 21.71 -17.32 -3.79
CA THR A 253 20.65 -18.32 -3.66
C THR A 253 20.57 -18.78 -2.20
N PHE A 254 19.53 -18.36 -1.50
CA PHE A 254 19.30 -18.74 -0.11
C PHE A 254 18.04 -19.59 0.05
N THR A 255 18.12 -20.52 1.00
CA THR A 255 16.98 -21.32 1.44
C THR A 255 16.00 -20.46 2.23
N GLY A 256 14.74 -20.88 2.29
CA GLY A 256 13.73 -20.13 3.04
C GLY A 256 14.06 -19.96 4.54
N VAL A 257 14.75 -20.92 5.15
CA VAL A 257 15.18 -20.85 6.56
C VAL A 257 16.26 -19.77 6.73
N GLN A 258 17.23 -19.69 5.82
CA GLN A 258 18.25 -18.64 5.85
C GLN A 258 17.64 -17.26 5.69
N ILE A 259 16.72 -17.09 4.73
CA ILE A 259 16.03 -15.81 4.51
C ILE A 259 15.21 -15.41 5.74
N THR A 260 14.57 -16.37 6.42
CA THR A 260 13.82 -16.10 7.65
C THR A 260 14.71 -15.51 8.73
N TRP A 261 15.89 -16.11 8.98
CA TRP A 261 16.84 -15.56 9.95
C TRP A 261 17.41 -14.21 9.52
N MET A 262 17.68 -14.01 8.23
CA MET A 262 18.10 -12.72 7.70
C MET A 262 17.03 -11.64 7.90
N LEU A 263 15.74 -11.96 7.70
CA LEU A 263 14.64 -11.03 7.94
C LEU A 263 14.50 -10.65 9.41
N VAL A 264 14.67 -11.60 10.33
CA VAL A 264 14.66 -11.32 11.78
C VAL A 264 15.82 -10.40 12.14
N GLY A 265 17.04 -10.71 11.69
CA GLY A 265 18.22 -9.87 11.94
C GLY A 265 18.09 -8.48 11.33
N TYR A 266 17.63 -8.40 10.07
CA TYR A 266 17.36 -7.14 9.40
C TYR A 266 16.29 -6.33 10.12
N GLY A 267 15.18 -6.96 10.53
CA GLY A 267 14.10 -6.30 11.26
C GLY A 267 14.57 -5.72 12.59
N PHE A 268 15.42 -6.44 13.32
CA PHE A 268 16.04 -5.96 14.54
C PHE A 268 16.92 -4.73 14.30
N VAL A 269 17.84 -4.80 13.33
CA VAL A 269 18.72 -3.67 12.99
C VAL A 269 17.90 -2.47 12.49
N ALA A 270 16.93 -2.70 11.60
CA ALA A 270 16.10 -1.65 11.05
C ALA A 270 15.24 -0.94 12.11
N ALA A 271 14.77 -1.65 13.13
CA ALA A 271 14.01 -1.07 14.25
C ALA A 271 14.88 -0.21 15.19
N MET A 272 16.20 -0.42 15.21
CA MET A 272 17.13 0.39 16.01
C MET A 272 17.65 1.63 15.27
N LEU A 273 17.62 1.61 13.93
CA LEU A 273 18.09 2.72 13.12
C LEU A 273 17.04 3.84 13.05
N PRO A 274 17.46 5.12 12.98
CA PRO A 274 16.53 6.21 12.77
C PRO A 274 15.71 6.05 11.49
N VAL A 275 14.41 6.34 11.56
CA VAL A 275 13.47 6.15 10.43
C VAL A 275 13.93 6.91 9.18
N TRP A 276 14.49 8.10 9.35
CA TRP A 276 15.00 8.93 8.23
C TRP A 276 16.21 8.32 7.52
N LEU A 277 16.98 7.44 8.18
CA LEU A 277 18.20 6.87 7.62
C LEU A 277 17.92 5.69 6.69
N LEU A 278 17.00 4.80 7.09
CA LEU A 278 16.74 3.55 6.36
C LEU A 278 15.28 3.44 5.89
N LEU A 279 14.31 3.45 6.82
CA LEU A 279 12.92 3.10 6.51
C LEU A 279 12.29 4.09 5.52
N ALA A 280 12.28 5.39 5.84
CA ALA A 280 11.70 6.42 4.98
C ALA A 280 12.33 6.47 3.57
N PRO A 281 13.66 6.51 3.40
CA PRO A 281 14.26 6.56 2.06
C PRO A 281 14.08 5.23 1.29
N ARG A 282 14.10 4.08 1.97
CA ARG A 282 13.85 2.77 1.34
C ARG A 282 12.41 2.67 0.82
N ASP A 283 11.46 3.10 1.63
CA ASP A 283 10.04 3.06 1.29
C ASP A 283 9.72 4.03 0.16
N TYR A 284 10.31 5.24 0.21
CA TYR A 284 10.27 6.20 -0.88
C TYR A 284 10.85 5.63 -2.18
N LEU A 285 12.00 4.96 -2.12
CA LEU A 285 12.60 4.30 -3.29
C LEU A 285 11.68 3.21 -3.87
N SER A 286 11.09 2.37 -3.01
CA SER A 286 10.20 1.28 -3.42
C SER A 286 8.91 1.79 -4.07
N THR A 287 8.47 3.01 -3.71
CA THR A 287 7.27 3.65 -4.28
C THR A 287 7.40 3.85 -5.78
N PHE A 288 8.58 4.24 -6.28
CA PHE A 288 8.81 4.38 -7.71
C PHE A 288 8.63 3.06 -8.46
N LEU A 289 9.14 1.96 -7.90
CA LEU A 289 8.98 0.64 -8.50
C LEU A 289 7.52 0.20 -8.49
N LYS A 290 6.81 0.39 -7.36
CA LYS A 290 5.41 0.00 -7.20
C LYS A 290 4.49 0.80 -8.12
N ILE A 291 4.57 2.13 -8.08
CA ILE A 291 3.77 3.01 -8.95
C ILE A 291 4.14 2.79 -10.41
N GLY A 292 5.42 2.71 -10.74
CA GLY A 292 5.91 2.47 -12.10
C GLY A 292 5.37 1.16 -12.68
N THR A 293 5.41 0.08 -11.90
CA THR A 293 4.88 -1.24 -12.30
C THR A 293 3.36 -1.19 -12.50
N ILE A 294 2.62 -0.56 -11.58
CA ILE A 294 1.16 -0.41 -11.70
C ILE A 294 0.78 0.41 -12.94
N LEU A 295 1.48 1.51 -13.21
CA LEU A 295 1.24 2.34 -14.40
C LEU A 295 1.58 1.59 -15.69
N ALA A 296 2.71 0.87 -15.73
CA ALA A 296 3.08 0.05 -16.87
C ALA A 296 2.02 -1.05 -17.15
N LEU A 297 1.51 -1.70 -16.10
CA LEU A 297 0.43 -2.68 -16.20
C LEU A 297 -0.86 -2.02 -16.73
N ALA A 298 -1.24 -0.86 -16.19
CA ALA A 298 -2.44 -0.14 -16.61
C ALA A 298 -2.38 0.29 -18.09
N ILE A 299 -1.22 0.81 -18.53
CA ILE A 299 -0.97 1.15 -19.94
C ILE A 299 -1.02 -0.11 -20.81
N GLY A 300 -0.41 -1.21 -20.36
CA GLY A 300 -0.48 -2.50 -21.06
C GLY A 300 -1.92 -2.99 -21.24
N ILE A 301 -2.75 -2.91 -20.19
CA ILE A 301 -4.17 -3.26 -20.26
C ILE A 301 -4.92 -2.33 -21.22
N LEU A 302 -4.61 -1.03 -21.23
CA LEU A 302 -5.24 -0.07 -22.14
C LEU A 302 -4.93 -0.37 -23.61
N ILE A 303 -3.69 -0.76 -23.92
CA ILE A 303 -3.24 -1.04 -25.28
C ILE A 303 -3.74 -2.42 -25.76
N LEU A 304 -3.53 -3.46 -24.95
CA LEU A 304 -3.87 -4.84 -25.34
C LEU A 304 -5.37 -5.12 -25.22
N ALA A 305 -6.05 -4.42 -24.30
CA ALA A 305 -7.45 -4.61 -23.98
C ALA A 305 -7.80 -6.11 -23.84
N PRO A 306 -7.16 -6.86 -22.92
CA PRO A 306 -7.33 -8.31 -22.84
C PRO A 306 -8.71 -8.72 -22.32
N GLU A 307 -9.25 -9.79 -22.89
CA GLU A 307 -10.47 -10.43 -22.42
C GLU A 307 -10.26 -11.13 -21.07
N LEU A 308 -11.16 -10.87 -20.11
CA LEU A 308 -11.19 -11.60 -18.84
C LEU A 308 -11.68 -13.02 -19.08
N LYS A 309 -10.75 -13.98 -18.98
CA LYS A 309 -11.06 -15.42 -19.06
C LYS A 309 -11.74 -15.97 -17.80
N MET A 310 -11.62 -15.27 -16.67
CA MET A 310 -12.22 -15.69 -15.41
C MET A 310 -13.72 -15.38 -15.43
N PRO A 311 -14.61 -16.32 -15.06
CA PRO A 311 -16.03 -16.03 -14.95
C PRO A 311 -16.31 -15.06 -13.79
N ALA A 312 -17.43 -14.32 -13.89
CA ALA A 312 -17.86 -13.36 -12.87
C ALA A 312 -18.07 -14.03 -11.51
N LEU A 313 -18.69 -15.21 -11.52
CA LEU A 313 -18.87 -16.10 -10.38
C LEU A 313 -18.46 -17.50 -10.79
N THR A 314 -17.77 -18.20 -9.89
CA THR A 314 -17.42 -19.61 -10.06
C THR A 314 -18.33 -20.51 -9.23
N GLN A 315 -18.28 -21.83 -9.46
CA GLN A 315 -18.95 -22.83 -8.61
C GLN A 315 -18.56 -22.77 -7.12
N PHE A 316 -17.39 -22.21 -6.78
CA PHE A 316 -16.86 -22.15 -5.42
C PHE A 316 -17.48 -21.06 -4.54
N THR A 317 -18.47 -20.32 -5.03
CA THR A 317 -19.23 -19.35 -4.23
C THR A 317 -20.06 -20.02 -3.13
N ASN A 318 -20.33 -21.33 -3.26
CA ASN A 318 -20.97 -22.17 -2.25
C ASN A 318 -20.06 -22.49 -1.04
N GLY A 319 -18.78 -22.11 -1.11
CA GLY A 319 -17.79 -22.29 -0.06
C GLY A 319 -17.02 -23.61 -0.08
N THR A 320 -17.13 -24.40 -1.15
CA THR A 320 -16.30 -25.58 -1.38
C THR A 320 -15.01 -25.25 -2.13
N GLY A 321 -14.46 -24.05 -1.91
CA GLY A 321 -13.27 -23.54 -2.60
C GLY A 321 -12.00 -24.32 -2.25
N PRO A 322 -11.04 -24.45 -3.19
CA PRO A 322 -9.79 -25.19 -2.97
C PRO A 322 -8.77 -24.44 -2.11
N VAL A 323 -8.81 -23.10 -2.08
CA VAL A 323 -7.84 -22.27 -1.34
C VAL A 323 -8.25 -22.15 0.12
N TRP A 324 -9.54 -21.92 0.37
CA TRP A 324 -10.13 -21.89 1.70
C TRP A 324 -11.60 -22.28 1.62
N LYS A 325 -12.09 -22.94 2.68
CA LYS A 325 -13.47 -23.37 2.84
C LYS A 325 -14.28 -22.29 3.55
N GLY A 326 -15.46 -21.96 3.04
CA GLY A 326 -16.34 -20.97 3.65
C GLY A 326 -17.17 -20.21 2.64
N ALA A 327 -18.35 -19.73 3.05
CA ALA A 327 -19.23 -18.95 2.20
C ALA A 327 -18.61 -17.59 1.81
N LEU A 328 -19.18 -16.94 0.79
CA LEU A 328 -18.72 -15.62 0.32
C LEU A 328 -18.66 -14.59 1.45
N PHE A 329 -19.69 -14.53 2.29
CA PHE A 329 -19.67 -13.76 3.54
C PHE A 329 -19.47 -14.71 4.74
N PRO A 330 -18.57 -14.38 5.70
CA PRO A 330 -17.72 -13.19 5.79
C PRO A 330 -16.33 -13.37 5.14
N PHE A 331 -16.01 -14.56 4.64
CA PHE A 331 -14.63 -14.93 4.33
C PHE A 331 -14.00 -14.09 3.20
N LEU A 332 -14.72 -13.77 2.13
CA LEU A 332 -14.21 -12.89 1.07
C LEU A 332 -13.76 -11.54 1.62
N PHE A 333 -14.55 -10.98 2.54
CA PHE A 333 -14.30 -9.66 3.14
C PHE A 333 -13.03 -9.70 4.00
N ILE A 334 -12.81 -10.80 4.72
CA ILE A 334 -11.62 -11.04 5.54
C ILE A 334 -10.40 -11.31 4.66
N THR A 335 -10.53 -12.13 3.60
CA THR A 335 -9.43 -12.47 2.69
C THR A 335 -8.85 -11.24 1.98
N ILE A 336 -9.68 -10.27 1.61
CA ILE A 336 -9.25 -9.04 0.95
C ILE A 336 -9.16 -7.86 1.95
N ALA A 337 -9.17 -8.10 3.26
CA ALA A 337 -9.17 -7.04 4.27
C ALA A 337 -7.96 -6.10 4.15
N CYS A 338 -6.76 -6.63 3.87
CA CYS A 338 -5.54 -5.83 3.71
C CYS A 338 -5.66 -4.77 2.61
N GLY A 339 -6.42 -5.07 1.54
CA GLY A 339 -6.64 -4.15 0.44
C GLY A 339 -7.89 -3.28 0.59
N ALA A 340 -8.93 -3.76 1.28
CA ALA A 340 -10.24 -3.10 1.32
C ALA A 340 -10.56 -2.38 2.63
N VAL A 341 -10.00 -2.78 3.77
CA VAL A 341 -10.41 -2.29 5.11
C VAL A 341 -9.23 -1.91 6.00
N SER A 342 -8.00 -2.26 5.64
CA SER A 342 -6.88 -2.15 6.57
C SER A 342 -6.59 -0.71 6.98
N GLY A 343 -6.76 -0.43 8.28
CA GLY A 343 -6.42 0.80 8.98
C GLY A 343 -5.07 0.76 9.73
N PHE A 344 -4.26 -0.29 9.49
CA PHE A 344 -3.04 -0.59 10.27
C PHE A 344 -1.77 0.05 9.72
N HIS A 345 -1.87 0.83 8.65
CA HIS A 345 -0.71 1.43 7.97
C HIS A 345 -0.49 2.90 8.35
N ALA A 346 -1.33 3.40 9.26
CA ALA A 346 -1.41 4.78 9.75
C ALA A 346 -0.53 5.03 10.98
#